data_AF-A0A958A2J4-F1
#
_entry.id   AF-A0A958A2J4-F1
#
_cell.length_a   1.000
_cell.length_b   1.000
_cell.length_c   1.000
_cell.angle_alpha   90.00
_cell.angle_beta   90.00
_cell.angle_gamma   90.00
#
_symmetry.space_group_name_H-M   'P 1'
#
loop_
_entity.id
_entity.type
_entity.pdbx_description
1 polymer ?
#
loop_
_entity_poly.entity_id
_entity_poly.type
_entity_poly.pdbx_seq_one_letter_code
_entity_poly.pdbx_strand_id
1 'polypeptide(L)'
;MDEQLLGRNLEVEIARWYRGTIQFIVDLRPNTVIKDDAIPEILRQQNQPTFVTINERDFWGKVKIDNQFCVVCFTLSDAKANEIPDKLRAVMRPVEFKTKANRMGKVIRVTAEEISYYTVNDRQIRSLEG
;
A
#
# COMPACT_ATOMS: atom_id res chain seq x y z
N MET A 1 3.09 -0.01 -6.93
CA MET A 1 1.82 0.74 -6.83
C MET A 1 0.81 0.09 -7.74
N ASP A 2 -0.47 0.25 -7.44
CA ASP A 2 -1.57 -0.21 -8.27
C ASP A 2 -1.57 0.44 -9.66
N GLU A 3 -2.07 -0.26 -10.67
CA GLU A 3 -2.20 0.25 -12.04
C GLU A 3 -3.17 1.44 -12.15
N GLN A 4 -4.18 1.52 -11.28
CA GLN A 4 -5.13 2.66 -11.25
C GLN A 4 -4.45 4.00 -10.93
N LEU A 5 -3.23 3.95 -10.43
CA LEU A 5 -2.42 5.11 -10.07
C LEU A 5 -1.48 5.58 -11.19
N LEU A 6 -1.44 4.86 -12.32
CA LEU A 6 -0.61 5.22 -13.48
C LEU A 6 -0.97 6.59 -14.06
N GLY A 7 0.03 7.26 -14.64
CA GLY A 7 -0.16 8.52 -15.36
C GLY A 7 -0.39 9.76 -14.49
N ARG A 8 -0.22 9.63 -13.16
CA ARG A 8 -0.48 10.70 -12.17
C ARG A 8 0.78 11.31 -11.55
N ASN A 9 1.97 10.87 -11.99
CA ASN A 9 3.26 11.36 -11.49
C ASN A 9 3.49 11.10 -9.99
N LEU A 10 2.76 10.16 -9.38
CA LEU A 10 2.86 9.88 -7.94
C LEU A 10 4.23 9.28 -7.59
N GLU A 11 4.79 8.47 -8.47
CA GLU A 11 6.11 7.88 -8.35
C GLU A 11 7.20 8.95 -8.23
N VAL A 12 7.08 10.05 -8.97
CA VAL A 12 8.02 11.18 -8.90
C VAL A 12 7.86 11.93 -7.59
N GLU A 13 6.63 12.21 -7.17
CA GLU A 13 6.36 12.91 -5.90
C GLU A 13 6.80 12.09 -4.68
N ILE A 14 6.57 10.77 -4.69
CA ILE A 14 7.03 9.86 -3.63
C ILE A 14 8.56 9.74 -3.65
N ALA A 15 9.20 9.69 -4.82
CA ALA A 15 10.65 9.59 -4.95
C ALA A 15 11.41 10.76 -4.31
N ARG A 16 10.78 11.93 -4.17
CA ARG A 16 11.38 13.11 -3.50
C ARG A 16 11.74 12.87 -2.04
N TRP A 17 11.07 11.92 -1.37
CA TRP A 17 11.27 11.67 0.06
C TRP A 17 11.46 10.20 0.41
N TYR A 18 11.00 9.26 -0.42
CA TYR A 18 11.16 7.83 -0.19
C TYR A 18 12.48 7.30 -0.76
N ARG A 19 13.35 6.76 0.09
CA ARG A 19 14.65 6.19 -0.31
C ARG A 19 14.55 4.71 -0.70
N GLY A 20 13.81 4.41 -1.75
CA GLY A 20 13.69 3.06 -2.30
C GLY A 20 13.04 3.03 -3.68
N THR A 21 13.08 1.87 -4.34
CA THR A 21 12.46 1.68 -5.66
C THR A 21 10.95 1.85 -5.58
N ILE A 22 10.42 2.64 -6.50
CA ILE A 22 8.98 2.83 -6.72
C ILE A 22 8.69 2.33 -8.12
N GLN A 23 7.76 1.39 -8.24
CA GLN A 23 7.38 0.75 -9.50
C GLN A 23 5.90 0.40 -9.47
N PHE A 24 5.27 0.29 -10.63
CA PHE A 24 3.89 -0.17 -10.74
C PHE A 24 3.82 -1.70 -10.77
N ILE A 25 2.69 -2.25 -10.38
CA ILE A 25 2.49 -3.70 -10.33
C ILE A 25 2.57 -4.32 -11.74
N VAL A 26 2.12 -3.57 -12.76
CA VAL A 26 2.20 -3.97 -14.17
C VAL A 26 3.64 -4.09 -14.68
N ASP A 27 4.59 -3.33 -14.11
CA ASP A 27 6.01 -3.41 -14.47
C ASP A 27 6.65 -4.73 -14.02
N LEU A 28 6.07 -5.38 -13.00
CA LEU A 28 6.55 -6.66 -12.47
C LEU A 28 6.13 -7.87 -13.30
N ARG A 29 5.08 -7.74 -14.12
CA ARG A 29 4.65 -8.77 -15.08
C ARG A 29 4.20 -8.11 -16.39
N PRO A 30 5.15 -7.65 -17.22
CA PRO A 30 4.82 -6.98 -18.47
C PRO A 30 4.02 -7.91 -19.38
N ASN A 31 3.10 -7.33 -20.16
CA ASN A 31 2.25 -8.04 -21.14
C ASN A 31 1.26 -9.05 -20.53
N THR A 32 0.91 -8.89 -19.26
CA THR A 32 -0.13 -9.72 -18.61
C THR A 32 -1.15 -8.86 -17.89
N VAL A 33 -2.41 -9.32 -17.87
CA VAL A 33 -3.44 -8.74 -17.01
C VAL A 33 -3.25 -9.32 -15.60
N ILE A 34 -2.96 -8.46 -14.63
CA ILE A 34 -2.79 -8.86 -13.24
C ILE A 34 -4.13 -8.68 -12.54
N LYS A 35 -4.73 -9.79 -12.11
CA LYS A 35 -5.92 -9.76 -11.26
C LYS A 35 -5.54 -9.48 -9.80
N ASP A 36 -6.46 -8.89 -9.05
CA ASP A 36 -6.23 -8.53 -7.64
C ASP A 36 -5.85 -9.74 -6.76
N ASP A 37 -6.40 -10.92 -7.04
CA ASP A 37 -6.10 -12.16 -6.33
C ASP A 37 -4.66 -12.66 -6.55
N ALA A 38 -4.03 -12.30 -7.67
CA ALA A 38 -2.63 -12.63 -7.98
C ALA A 38 -1.63 -11.65 -7.35
N ILE A 39 -2.05 -10.45 -6.93
CA ILE A 39 -1.16 -9.42 -6.39
C ILE A 39 -0.36 -9.91 -5.17
N PRO A 40 -0.95 -10.58 -4.16
CA PRO A 40 -0.20 -11.13 -3.03
C PRO A 40 0.97 -12.04 -3.44
N GLU A 41 0.79 -12.86 -4.48
CA GLU A 41 1.85 -13.78 -4.94
C GLU A 41 3.00 -13.04 -5.59
N ILE A 42 2.71 -12.00 -6.36
CA ILE A 42 3.71 -11.12 -6.96
C ILE A 42 4.49 -10.38 -5.87
N LEU A 43 3.80 -9.87 -4.85
CA LEU A 43 4.42 -9.14 -3.74
C LEU A 43 5.35 -10.03 -2.91
N ARG A 44 5.02 -11.30 -2.68
CA ARG A 44 5.93 -12.25 -1.97
C ARG A 44 7.27 -12.45 -2.67
N GLN A 45 7.34 -12.21 -3.98
CA GLN A 45 8.58 -12.35 -4.74
C GLN A 45 9.49 -11.13 -4.65
N GLN A 46 9.02 -10.03 -4.03
CA GLN A 46 9.77 -8.79 -3.90
C GLN A 46 10.39 -8.66 -2.51
N ASN A 47 11.47 -7.87 -2.40
CA ASN A 47 12.14 -7.64 -1.12
C ASN A 47 11.37 -6.62 -0.25
N GLN A 48 10.50 -7.13 0.62
CA GLN A 48 9.71 -6.35 1.59
C GLN A 48 8.94 -5.18 0.96
N PRO A 49 8.09 -5.42 -0.06
CA PRO A 49 7.40 -4.34 -0.75
C PRO A 49 6.29 -3.75 0.13
N THR A 50 5.99 -2.47 -0.12
CA THR A 50 4.76 -1.83 0.33
C THR A 50 3.92 -1.55 -0.90
N PHE A 51 2.82 -2.27 -1.05
CA PHE A 51 1.85 -2.06 -2.13
C PHE A 51 0.89 -0.94 -1.74
N VAL A 52 0.59 -0.05 -2.69
CA VAL A 52 -0.25 1.13 -2.49
C VAL A 52 -1.35 1.10 -3.52
N THR A 53 -2.61 1.21 -3.06
CA THR A 53 -3.82 1.15 -3.89
C THR A 53 -4.90 2.10 -3.37
N ILE A 54 -5.82 2.51 -4.26
CA ILE A 54 -7.09 3.16 -3.92
C ILE A 54 -8.28 2.19 -3.97
N ASN A 55 -8.06 0.94 -4.40
CA ASN A 55 -9.07 -0.11 -4.42
C ASN A 55 -9.26 -0.71 -3.00
N GLU A 56 -9.63 0.12 -2.03
CA GLU A 56 -9.75 -0.32 -0.63
C GLU A 56 -10.69 -1.51 -0.47
N ARG A 57 -11.82 -1.51 -1.18
CA ARG A 57 -12.89 -2.51 -1.00
C ARG A 57 -12.46 -3.92 -1.36
N ASP A 58 -11.52 -4.08 -2.28
CA ASP A 58 -11.07 -5.40 -2.74
C ASP A 58 -9.85 -5.91 -1.98
N PHE A 59 -9.16 -5.03 -1.25
CA PHE A 59 -7.98 -5.40 -0.46
C PHE A 59 -8.26 -5.44 1.05
N TRP A 60 -9.00 -4.48 1.60
CA TRP A 60 -9.27 -4.39 3.03
C TRP A 60 -10.15 -5.55 3.50
N GLY A 61 -9.64 -6.35 4.44
CA GLY A 61 -10.30 -7.54 4.97
C GLY A 61 -10.28 -8.75 4.03
N LYS A 62 -10.05 -8.56 2.73
CA LYS A 62 -10.12 -9.62 1.70
C LYS A 62 -8.76 -10.15 1.26
N VAL A 63 -7.71 -9.33 1.25
CA VAL A 63 -6.40 -9.74 0.74
C VAL A 63 -5.75 -10.83 1.60
N LYS A 64 -5.11 -11.81 0.95
CA LYS A 64 -4.29 -12.83 1.62
C LYS A 64 -2.95 -12.24 2.01
N ILE A 65 -2.87 -11.75 3.24
CA ILE A 65 -1.68 -11.12 3.85
C ILE A 65 -0.55 -12.10 4.14
N ASP A 66 0.67 -11.59 4.16
CA ASP A 66 1.91 -12.35 4.40
C ASP A 66 2.94 -11.46 5.11
N ASN A 67 3.82 -12.06 5.92
CA ASN A 67 4.92 -11.35 6.60
C ASN A 67 5.99 -10.80 5.64
N GLN A 68 5.89 -11.08 4.35
CA GLN A 68 6.84 -10.58 3.35
C GLN A 68 6.45 -9.26 2.72
N PHE A 69 5.22 -8.77 2.89
CA PHE A 69 4.79 -7.50 2.30
C PHE A 69 3.83 -6.71 3.18
N CYS A 70 3.60 -5.46 2.80
CA CYS A 70 2.60 -4.57 3.37
C CYS A 70 1.67 -4.07 2.27
N VAL A 71 0.40 -3.83 2.60
CA VAL A 71 -0.58 -3.19 1.71
C VAL A 71 -1.11 -1.92 2.38
N VAL A 72 -1.17 -0.82 1.63
CA VAL A 72 -1.76 0.45 2.05
C VAL A 72 -2.93 0.77 1.11
N CYS A 73 -4.13 0.75 1.67
CA CYS A 73 -5.40 1.04 1.00
C CYS A 73 -5.84 2.46 1.34
N PHE A 74 -5.88 3.35 0.36
CA PHE A 74 -6.42 4.69 0.52
C PHE A 74 -7.90 4.72 0.14
N THR A 75 -8.78 5.19 1.03
CA THR A 75 -10.19 5.45 0.69
C THR A 75 -10.33 6.81 0.00
N LEU A 76 -9.66 6.97 -1.13
CA LEU A 76 -9.69 8.19 -1.94
C LEU A 76 -10.41 7.89 -3.25
N SER A 77 -11.15 8.89 -3.75
CA SER A 77 -11.60 8.85 -5.13
C SER A 77 -10.42 9.08 -6.08
N ASP A 78 -10.57 8.69 -7.34
CA ASP A 78 -9.60 8.99 -8.39
C ASP A 78 -9.20 10.47 -8.43
N ALA A 79 -10.15 11.39 -8.26
CA ALA A 79 -9.87 12.82 -8.27
C ALA A 79 -8.92 13.27 -7.14
N LYS A 80 -8.83 12.49 -6.06
CA LYS A 80 -8.00 12.77 -4.88
C LYS A 80 -6.73 11.92 -4.81
N ALA A 81 -6.44 11.10 -5.81
CA ALA A 81 -5.24 10.25 -5.81
C ALA A 81 -3.92 11.06 -5.70
N ASN A 82 -3.92 12.34 -6.08
CA ASN A 82 -2.77 13.22 -5.91
C ASN A 82 -2.43 13.53 -4.45
N GLU A 83 -3.32 13.22 -3.49
CA GLU A 83 -3.05 13.34 -2.04
C GLU A 83 -2.23 12.15 -1.49
N ILE A 84 -2.08 11.08 -2.27
CA ILE A 84 -1.39 9.84 -1.84
C ILE A 84 0.05 10.10 -1.38
N PRO A 85 0.90 10.90 -2.06
CA PRO A 85 2.28 11.08 -1.62
C PRO A 85 2.39 11.65 -0.20
N ASP A 86 1.59 12.66 0.14
CA ASP A 86 1.60 13.28 1.46
C ASP A 86 1.00 12.36 2.53
N LYS A 87 -0.13 11.72 2.23
CA LYS A 87 -0.78 10.78 3.17
C LYS A 87 0.08 9.54 3.40
N LEU A 88 0.72 9.00 2.36
CA LEU A 88 1.66 7.87 2.49
C LEU A 88 2.87 8.26 3.34
N ARG A 89 3.37 9.48 3.19
CA ARG A 89 4.45 9.99 4.03
C ARG A 89 4.03 10.07 5.49
N ALA A 90 2.80 10.50 5.77
CA ALA A 90 2.24 10.51 7.12
C ALA A 90 2.11 9.09 7.70
N VAL A 91 1.60 8.13 6.93
CA VAL A 91 1.53 6.70 7.30
C VAL A 91 2.90 6.13 7.67
N MET A 92 3.99 6.59 7.06
CA MET A 92 5.34 6.10 7.37
C MET A 92 6.01 6.78 8.58
N ARG A 93 5.32 7.66 9.32
CA ARG A 93 5.87 8.33 10.52
C ARG A 93 5.71 7.52 11.82
N PRO A 94 4.53 6.94 12.14
CA PRO A 94 4.33 6.18 13.37
C PRO A 94 5.31 5.02 13.51
N VAL A 95 5.64 4.66 14.75
CA VAL A 95 6.64 3.62 15.05
C VAL A 95 6.23 2.25 14.47
N GLU A 96 4.92 2.02 14.38
CA GLU A 96 4.27 0.83 13.81
C GLU A 96 4.62 0.63 12.33
N PHE A 97 4.93 1.71 11.61
CA PHE A 97 5.10 1.71 10.15
C PHE A 97 6.40 2.37 9.67
N LYS A 98 7.22 2.89 10.57
CA LYS A 98 8.42 3.67 10.24
C LYS A 98 9.43 2.90 9.40
N THR A 99 9.72 1.66 9.75
CA THR A 99 10.69 0.81 9.04
C THR A 99 9.98 -0.18 8.13
N LYS A 100 10.68 -0.68 7.09
CA LYS A 100 10.14 -1.75 6.24
C LYS A 100 9.72 -2.96 7.07
N ALA A 101 10.60 -3.42 7.96
CA ALA A 101 10.34 -4.52 8.87
C ALA A 101 9.07 -4.28 9.72
N ASN A 102 8.88 -3.08 10.27
CA ASN A 102 7.70 -2.77 11.07
C ASN A 102 6.42 -2.77 10.22
N ARG A 103 6.46 -2.44 8.93
CA ARG A 103 5.28 -2.47 8.06
C ARG A 103 4.85 -3.87 7.64
N MET A 104 5.78 -4.82 7.58
CA MET A 104 5.48 -6.13 6.99
C MET A 104 4.39 -6.89 7.76
N GLY A 105 3.61 -7.68 7.02
CA GLY A 105 2.50 -8.44 7.59
C GLY A 105 1.31 -7.57 7.97
N LYS A 106 1.21 -6.34 7.45
CA LYS A 106 0.10 -5.41 7.76
C LYS A 106 -0.65 -4.98 6.51
N VAL A 107 -1.95 -4.80 6.68
CA VAL A 107 -2.80 -4.06 5.75
C VAL A 107 -3.26 -2.82 6.49
N ILE A 108 -3.00 -1.67 5.89
CA ILE A 108 -3.26 -0.36 6.46
C ILE A 108 -4.36 0.27 5.61
N ARG A 109 -5.45 0.68 6.22
CA ARG A 109 -6.47 1.53 5.62
C ARG A 109 -6.24 2.97 6.05
N VAL A 110 -6.30 3.87 5.09
CA VAL A 110 -6.18 5.31 5.32
C VAL A 110 -7.47 5.97 4.85
N THR A 111 -8.21 6.56 5.78
CA THR A 111 -9.40 7.36 5.46
C THR A 111 -9.10 8.85 5.54
N ALA A 112 -10.13 9.69 5.47
CA ALA A 112 -9.96 11.12 5.73
C ALA A 112 -9.74 11.40 7.23
N GLU A 113 -10.25 10.53 8.10
CA GLU A 113 -10.32 10.72 9.55
C GLU A 113 -9.27 9.90 10.33
N GLU A 114 -8.92 8.70 9.86
CA GLU A 114 -8.06 7.79 10.63
C GLU A 114 -7.13 6.94 9.76
N ILE A 115 -6.12 6.38 10.42
CA ILE A 115 -5.31 5.27 9.91
C ILE A 115 -5.69 4.04 10.73
N SER A 116 -6.33 3.05 10.10
CA SER A 116 -6.62 1.76 10.72
C SER A 116 -5.81 0.63 10.08
N TYR A 117 -5.49 -0.42 10.83
CA TYR A 117 -4.73 -1.55 10.31
C TYR A 117 -5.05 -2.85 11.03
N TYR A 118 -4.75 -3.96 10.37
CA TYR A 118 -4.69 -5.28 10.99
C TYR A 118 -3.41 -6.00 10.54
N THR A 119 -3.08 -7.10 11.19
CA THR A 119 -1.86 -7.86 10.95
C THR A 119 -2.14 -9.30 10.50
N VAL A 120 -1.11 -10.00 10.02
CA VAL A 120 -1.19 -11.43 9.66
C VAL A 120 -1.49 -12.34 10.83
N ASN A 121 -1.00 -12.00 12.01
CA ASN A 121 -1.19 -12.81 13.22
C ASN A 121 -2.44 -12.43 14.00
N ASP A 122 -2.94 -11.22 13.78
CA ASP A 122 -4.07 -10.65 14.51
C ASP A 122 -4.91 -9.78 13.57
N ARG A 123 -6.12 -10.27 13.25
CA ARG A 123 -7.10 -9.61 12.39
C ARG A 123 -7.94 -8.56 13.12
N GLN A 124 -7.71 -8.34 14.42
CA GLN A 124 -8.35 -7.24 15.13
C GLN A 124 -7.89 -5.89 14.54
N ILE A 125 -8.85 -5.04 14.22
CA ILE A 125 -8.58 -3.70 13.69
C ILE A 125 -8.06 -2.82 14.82
N ARG A 126 -6.95 -2.13 14.55
CA ARG A 126 -6.33 -1.12 15.40
C ARG A 126 -6.35 0.21 14.67
N SER A 127 -6.61 1.30 15.39
CA SER A 127 -6.58 2.65 14.82
C SER A 127 -5.45 3.47 15.42
N LEU A 128 -4.87 4.35 14.61
CA LEU A 128 -3.96 5.42 14.98
C LEU A 128 -4.59 6.75 14.54
N GLU A 129 -4.35 7.81 15.31
CA GLU A 129 -4.69 9.17 14.86
C GLU A 129 -3.85 9.50 13.60
N GLY A 130 -4.51 10.02 12.58
CA GLY A 130 -3.94 10.29 11.25
C GLY A 130 -3.18 11.60 11.12
#